data_AF-A0A3N5P453-F1
#
_entry.id   AF-A0A3N5P453-F1
#
_cell.length_a   1.000
_cell.length_b   1.000
_cell.length_c   1.000
_cell.angle_alpha   90.00
_cell.angle_beta   90.00
_cell.angle_gamma   90.00
#
_symmetry.space_group_name_H-M   'P 1'
#
loop_
_entity.id
_entity.type
_entity.pdbx_description
1 polymer ?
#
loop_
_entity_poly.entity_id
_entity_poly.type
_entity_poly.pdbx_seq_one_letter_code
_entity_poly.pdbx_strand_id
1 'polypeptide(L)'
;MKILIAADMEGVTGVVSWDHVDPKHAEYARFRQLMTGDVNAAIRGAMEGGADEIIVADGHNAGRNILVEELDPRARLNSGSPSPFSMVQGVDSGIAAAILVGYHARVGSQCAVLDHTWSASTVANLWLNGRLVGEIGLNAAMCGHFGAPVIMISGDQTACAEGRELLGAIETAVVKQASGRMAAEIMPPQDSKQ
;
A
#
# COMPACT_ATOMS: atom_id res chain seq x y z
N MET A 1 8.28 13.86 14.31
CA MET A 1 7.05 13.37 13.68
C MET A 1 7.19 11.90 13.35
N LYS A 2 6.27 11.06 13.82
CA LYS A 2 6.28 9.62 13.54
C LYS A 2 5.32 9.31 12.39
N ILE A 3 5.82 8.69 11.32
CA ILE A 3 5.04 8.33 10.14
C ILE A 3 4.84 6.81 10.09
N LEU A 4 3.62 6.39 9.77
CA LEU A 4 3.32 5.00 9.42
C LEU A 4 3.27 4.85 7.91
N ILE A 5 4.03 3.92 7.36
CA ILE A 5 3.91 3.46 5.98
C ILE A 5 3.20 2.11 6.03
N ALA A 6 1.96 2.05 5.56
CA ALA A 6 1.26 0.80 5.36
C ALA A 6 1.53 0.33 3.92
N ALA A 7 2.14 -0.83 3.75
CA ALA A 7 2.57 -1.33 2.46
C ALA A 7 1.74 -2.54 2.02
N ASP A 8 1.36 -2.54 0.76
CA ASP A 8 0.70 -3.64 0.07
C ASP A 8 1.40 -3.92 -1.27
N MET A 9 1.10 -5.04 -1.94
CA MET A 9 1.94 -5.54 -3.04
C MET A 9 1.31 -5.39 -4.43
N GLU A 10 -0.01 -5.48 -4.54
CA GLU A 10 -0.73 -5.49 -5.81
C GLU A 10 -0.57 -4.18 -6.58
N GLY A 11 -0.46 -3.05 -5.88
CA GLY A 11 -0.29 -1.71 -6.44
C GLY A 11 1.16 -1.30 -6.69
N VAL A 12 2.14 -2.10 -6.24
CA VAL A 12 3.58 -1.82 -6.41
C VAL A 12 3.97 -1.68 -7.88
N THR A 13 5.03 -0.91 -8.14
CA THR A 13 5.68 -0.78 -9.44
C THR A 13 5.86 -2.14 -10.13
N GLY A 14 5.39 -2.25 -11.37
CA GLY A 14 5.59 -3.44 -12.22
C GLY A 14 4.66 -4.63 -11.95
N VAL A 15 3.94 -4.69 -10.82
CA VAL A 15 3.02 -5.79 -10.53
C VAL A 15 1.80 -5.70 -11.46
N VAL A 16 1.48 -6.81 -12.14
CA VAL A 16 0.30 -6.92 -13.02
C VAL A 16 -0.37 -8.30 -12.96
N SER A 17 0.21 -9.29 -12.29
CA SER A 17 -0.31 -10.66 -12.23
C SER A 17 -0.33 -11.17 -10.80
N TRP A 18 -1.26 -12.07 -10.48
CA TRP A 18 -1.29 -12.81 -9.21
C TRP A 18 0.00 -13.61 -8.98
N ASP A 19 0.66 -14.05 -10.05
CA ASP A 19 1.95 -14.76 -9.99
C ASP A 19 3.09 -13.88 -9.43
N HIS A 20 2.94 -12.55 -9.49
CA HIS A 20 3.93 -11.62 -8.95
C HIS A 20 3.79 -11.46 -7.43
N VAL A 21 2.60 -11.76 -6.88
CA VAL A 21 2.26 -11.58 -5.47
C VAL A 21 2.00 -12.91 -4.73
N ASP A 22 2.09 -14.05 -5.42
CA ASP A 22 1.97 -15.38 -4.80
C ASP A 22 3.33 -15.86 -4.22
N PRO A 23 3.45 -16.07 -2.90
CA PRO A 23 4.67 -16.57 -2.27
C PRO A 23 5.19 -17.92 -2.78
N LYS A 24 4.36 -18.68 -3.51
CA LYS A 24 4.73 -19.98 -4.09
C LYS A 24 5.27 -19.89 -5.51
N HIS A 25 5.17 -18.73 -6.15
CA HIS A 25 5.57 -18.55 -7.54
C HIS A 25 7.00 -18.02 -7.65
N ALA A 26 7.70 -18.37 -8.74
CA ALA A 26 9.12 -18.03 -8.93
C ALA A 26 9.40 -16.52 -9.07
N GLU A 27 8.45 -15.76 -9.62
CA GLU A 27 8.57 -14.31 -9.80
C GLU A 27 8.46 -13.51 -8.50
N TYR A 28 7.86 -14.10 -7.45
CA TYR A 28 7.56 -13.38 -6.21
C TYR A 28 8.80 -12.76 -5.56
N ALA A 29 9.94 -13.48 -5.55
CA ALA A 29 11.19 -12.95 -5.00
C ALA A 29 11.65 -11.65 -5.67
N ARG A 30 11.49 -11.56 -7.00
CA ARG A 30 11.80 -10.35 -7.77
C ARG A 30 10.86 -9.19 -7.40
N PHE A 31 9.57 -9.46 -7.21
CA PHE A 31 8.60 -8.41 -6.90
C PHE A 31 8.66 -7.94 -5.44
N ARG A 32 9.13 -8.77 -4.51
CA ARG A 32 9.47 -8.33 -3.14
C ARG A 32 10.57 -7.25 -3.13
N GLN A 33 11.54 -7.35 -4.03
CA GLN A 33 12.58 -6.32 -4.19
C GLN A 33 11.98 -5.01 -4.71
N LEU A 34 11.02 -5.07 -5.62
CA LEU A 34 10.31 -3.88 -6.11
C LEU A 34 9.46 -3.25 -5.00
N MET A 35 8.70 -4.06 -4.24
CA MET A 35 7.92 -3.60 -3.08
C MET A 35 8.81 -2.91 -2.04
N THR A 36 9.93 -3.54 -1.68
CA THR A 36 10.90 -2.95 -0.73
C THR A 36 11.49 -1.65 -1.29
N GLY A 37 11.74 -1.59 -2.60
CA GLY A 37 12.21 -0.38 -3.26
C GLY A 37 11.22 0.78 -3.23
N ASP A 38 9.93 0.52 -3.45
CA ASP A 38 8.86 1.53 -3.39
C ASP A 38 8.64 2.02 -1.95
N VAL A 39 8.66 1.11 -0.98
CA VAL A 39 8.65 1.45 0.45
C VAL A 39 9.85 2.32 0.82
N ASN A 40 11.05 1.96 0.37
CA ASN A 40 12.25 2.76 0.61
C ASN A 40 12.16 4.15 -0.03
N ALA A 41 11.48 4.30 -1.17
CA ALA A 41 11.22 5.61 -1.77
C ALA A 41 10.32 6.48 -0.88
N ALA A 42 9.22 5.90 -0.39
CA ALA A 42 8.34 6.58 0.58
C ALA A 42 9.07 6.93 1.88
N ILE A 43 9.96 6.05 2.38
CA ILE A 43 10.81 6.34 3.56
C ILE A 43 11.70 7.56 3.29
N ARG A 44 12.41 7.61 2.16
CA ARG A 44 13.26 8.76 1.82
C ARG A 44 12.46 10.05 1.73
N GLY A 45 11.34 10.05 1.00
CA GLY A 45 10.47 11.21 0.89
C GLY A 45 9.92 11.69 2.24
N ALA A 46 9.50 10.76 3.11
CA ALA A 46 9.04 11.11 4.46
C ALA A 46 10.15 11.73 5.33
N MET A 47 11.37 11.18 5.25
CA MET A 47 12.53 11.74 5.96
C MET A 47 12.92 13.13 5.44
N GLU A 48 12.91 13.33 4.12
CA GLU A 48 13.13 14.64 3.50
C GLU A 48 12.03 15.64 3.86
N GLY A 49 10.80 15.16 4.06
CA GLY A 49 9.67 15.92 4.60
C GLY A 49 9.73 16.21 6.11
N GLY A 50 10.79 15.80 6.80
CA GLY A 50 11.01 16.09 8.22
C GLY A 50 10.44 15.06 9.21
N ALA A 51 10.21 13.82 8.78
CA ALA A 51 9.92 12.72 9.72
C ALA A 51 11.13 12.41 10.61
N ASP A 52 10.86 12.10 11.89
CA ASP A 52 11.88 11.70 12.87
C ASP A 52 11.93 10.19 13.08
N GLU A 53 10.78 9.53 12.93
CA GLU A 53 10.61 8.08 13.09
C GLU A 53 9.73 7.52 11.98
N ILE A 54 10.14 6.39 11.41
CA ILE A 54 9.35 5.67 10.42
C ILE A 54 9.01 4.27 10.92
N ILE A 55 7.73 3.93 10.90
CA ILE A 55 7.21 2.59 11.09
C ILE A 55 6.66 2.11 9.77
N VAL A 56 7.00 0.89 9.37
CA VAL A 56 6.46 0.22 8.19
C VAL A 56 5.62 -0.96 8.64
N ALA A 57 4.39 -1.06 8.13
CA ALA A 57 3.54 -2.24 8.30
C ALA A 57 3.46 -2.98 6.96
N ASP A 58 3.87 -4.24 6.94
CA ASP A 58 3.71 -5.11 5.79
C ASP A 58 2.31 -5.75 5.84
N GLY A 59 1.39 -5.21 5.03
CA GLY A 59 -0.02 -5.58 5.02
C GLY A 59 -0.39 -6.70 4.06
N HIS A 60 0.49 -7.04 3.12
CA HIS A 60 0.17 -8.00 2.07
C HIS A 60 0.19 -9.44 2.58
N ASN A 61 -0.84 -10.23 2.32
CA ASN A 61 -0.89 -11.68 2.60
C ASN A 61 -0.49 -12.02 4.07
N ALA A 62 0.66 -12.68 4.26
CA ALA A 62 1.15 -13.07 5.59
C ALA A 62 2.05 -12.01 6.26
N GLY A 63 2.17 -10.82 5.68
CA GLY A 63 2.99 -9.69 6.16
C GLY A 63 4.50 -9.96 6.18
N ARG A 64 5.02 -10.77 5.24
CA ARG A 64 6.43 -11.23 5.22
C ARG A 64 7.09 -11.01 3.86
N ASN A 65 6.75 -9.89 3.22
CA ASN A 65 7.06 -9.57 1.84
C ASN A 65 8.23 -8.58 1.76
N ILE A 66 8.30 -7.59 2.66
CA ILE A 66 9.42 -6.65 2.71
C ILE A 66 10.72 -7.38 3.09
N LEU A 67 11.80 -7.09 2.37
CA LEU A 67 13.13 -7.64 2.62
C LEU A 67 13.82 -6.77 3.69
N VAL A 68 13.90 -7.28 4.92
CA VAL A 68 14.41 -6.51 6.06
C VAL A 68 15.88 -6.14 5.89
N GLU A 69 16.66 -6.98 5.19
CA GLU A 69 18.06 -6.76 4.85
C GLU A 69 18.28 -5.65 3.79
N GLU A 70 17.23 -5.29 3.04
CA GLU A 70 17.23 -4.22 2.03
C GLU A 70 16.43 -2.98 2.47
N LEU A 71 15.69 -3.06 3.58
CA LEU A 71 14.90 -1.97 4.12
C LEU A 71 15.81 -0.83 4.60
N ASP A 72 15.39 0.41 4.37
CA ASP A 72 16.10 1.59 4.86
C ASP A 72 16.29 1.51 6.39
N PRO A 73 17.54 1.61 6.91
CA PRO A 73 17.85 1.35 8.31
C PRO A 73 17.23 2.38 9.28
N ARG A 74 16.65 3.47 8.77
CA ARG A 74 15.92 4.47 9.57
C ARG A 74 14.50 4.03 9.92
N ALA A 75 13.99 2.97 9.30
CA ALA A 75 12.66 2.45 9.53
C ALA A 75 12.64 1.22 10.46
N ARG A 76 11.51 1.00 11.13
CA ARG A 76 11.22 -0.25 11.84
C ARG A 76 10.07 -0.99 11.17
N LEU A 77 10.22 -2.29 10.98
CA LEU A 77 9.25 -3.13 10.28
C LEU A 77 8.36 -3.92 11.24
N ASN A 78 7.04 -3.77 11.09
CA ASN A 78 6.05 -4.73 11.57
C ASN A 78 5.83 -5.79 10.49
N SER A 79 6.36 -6.99 10.71
CA SER A 79 6.25 -8.14 9.82
C SER A 79 5.56 -9.32 10.51
N GLY A 80 4.74 -10.05 9.75
CA GLY A 80 3.97 -11.22 10.19
C GLY A 80 2.48 -10.92 10.38
N SER A 81 1.69 -11.99 10.28
CA SER A 81 0.24 -11.99 10.46
C SER A 81 -0.18 -13.27 11.20
N PRO A 82 -1.23 -13.26 12.04
CA PRO A 82 -2.09 -12.11 12.36
C PRO A 82 -1.41 -11.10 13.29
N SER A 83 -1.81 -9.84 13.17
CA SER A 83 -1.45 -8.74 14.07
C SER A 83 -2.71 -7.93 14.45
N PRO A 84 -2.75 -7.26 15.63
CA PRO A 84 -3.95 -6.58 16.12
C PRO A 84 -4.61 -5.62 15.14
N PHE A 85 -3.83 -4.87 14.34
CA PHE A 85 -4.34 -3.91 13.36
C PHE A 85 -3.98 -4.25 11.91
N SER A 86 -3.49 -5.47 11.67
CA SER A 86 -3.21 -6.02 10.33
C SER A 86 -2.41 -5.04 9.44
N MET A 87 -2.96 -4.58 8.32
CA MET A 87 -2.29 -3.74 7.32
C MET A 87 -1.78 -2.39 7.87
N VAL A 88 -2.32 -1.92 8.99
CA VAL A 88 -1.90 -0.66 9.64
C VAL A 88 -1.32 -0.92 11.03
N GLN A 89 -0.67 -2.08 11.24
CA GLN A 89 -0.04 -2.41 12.52
C GLN A 89 0.90 -1.31 13.01
N GLY A 90 0.71 -0.90 14.28
CA GLY A 90 1.46 0.18 14.93
C GLY A 90 0.82 1.57 14.83
N VAL A 91 -0.37 1.68 14.21
CA VAL A 91 -1.14 2.93 14.10
C VAL A 91 -1.48 3.56 15.46
N ASP A 92 -1.60 2.75 16.52
CA ASP A 92 -1.88 3.17 17.90
C ASP A 92 -0.67 3.76 18.64
N SER A 93 0.51 3.81 18.01
CA SER A 93 1.77 4.23 18.64
C SER A 93 2.04 5.75 18.60
N GLY A 94 1.00 6.56 18.47
CA GLY A 94 1.10 8.02 18.35
C GLY A 94 1.62 8.46 16.98
N ILE A 95 1.08 7.88 15.92
CA ILE A 95 1.40 8.23 14.53
C ILE A 95 0.84 9.62 14.21
N ALA A 96 1.66 10.47 13.57
CA ALA A 96 1.25 11.81 13.15
C ALA A 96 0.54 11.80 11.78
N ALA A 97 0.94 10.90 10.87
CA ALA A 97 0.30 10.69 9.58
C ALA A 97 0.63 9.30 9.00
N ALA A 98 -0.20 8.82 8.10
CA ALA A 98 -0.04 7.55 7.41
C ALA A 98 0.16 7.74 5.90
N ILE A 99 0.96 6.86 5.30
CA ILE A 99 1.18 6.76 3.85
C ILE A 99 0.79 5.34 3.43
N LEU A 100 -0.02 5.22 2.39
CA LEU A 100 -0.43 3.94 1.82
C LEU A 100 0.43 3.64 0.58
N VAL A 101 1.30 2.63 0.63
CA VAL A 101 2.24 2.32 -0.46
C VAL A 101 1.84 1.03 -1.16
N GLY A 102 1.74 1.06 -2.49
CA GLY A 102 1.46 -0.12 -3.29
C GLY A 102 0.04 -0.65 -3.12
N TYR A 103 -0.92 0.22 -2.79
CA TYR A 103 -2.32 -0.14 -2.64
C TYR A 103 -3.02 -0.30 -3.99
N HIS A 104 -4.08 -1.10 -4.00
CA HIS A 104 -4.92 -1.34 -5.17
C HIS A 104 -6.36 -0.86 -4.95
N ALA A 105 -7.12 -0.72 -6.05
CA ALA A 105 -8.52 -0.33 -5.98
C ALA A 105 -9.38 -1.49 -5.44
N ARG A 106 -10.55 -1.11 -4.89
CA ARG A 106 -11.54 -2.08 -4.39
C ARG A 106 -12.08 -2.98 -5.50
N VAL A 107 -12.64 -4.12 -5.10
CA VAL A 107 -13.30 -5.10 -5.97
C VAL A 107 -14.37 -4.45 -6.88
N GLY A 108 -14.39 -4.88 -8.14
CA GLY A 108 -15.31 -4.39 -9.16
C GLY A 108 -14.89 -3.08 -9.83
N SER A 109 -13.72 -2.52 -9.46
CA SER A 109 -13.18 -1.32 -10.08
C SER A 109 -12.70 -1.60 -11.51
N GLN A 110 -13.07 -0.72 -12.44
CA GLN A 110 -12.63 -0.83 -13.83
C GLN A 110 -11.23 -0.22 -14.00
N CYS A 111 -10.45 -0.76 -14.94
CA CYS A 111 -9.08 -0.31 -15.20
C CYS A 111 -8.26 -0.26 -13.90
N ALA A 112 -8.29 -1.34 -13.12
CA ALA A 112 -7.58 -1.47 -11.86
C ALA A 112 -6.85 -2.82 -11.80
N VAL A 113 -5.56 -2.80 -11.54
CA VAL A 113 -4.73 -4.01 -11.46
C VAL A 113 -5.05 -4.76 -10.16
N LEU A 114 -5.37 -6.05 -10.31
CA LEU A 114 -5.67 -6.99 -9.22
C LEU A 114 -6.75 -6.48 -8.26
N ASP A 115 -7.75 -5.77 -8.78
CA ASP A 115 -8.85 -5.24 -7.97
C ASP A 115 -9.49 -6.33 -7.11
N HIS A 116 -9.57 -6.06 -5.81
CA HIS A 116 -10.24 -6.90 -4.83
C HIS A 116 -10.44 -6.12 -3.51
N THR A 117 -11.00 -6.79 -2.50
CA THR A 117 -11.11 -6.21 -1.15
C THR A 117 -10.88 -7.30 -0.14
N TRP A 118 -9.77 -7.23 0.59
CA TRP A 118 -9.24 -8.14 1.59
C TRP A 118 -8.89 -9.55 1.08
N SER A 119 -9.83 -10.17 0.38
CA SER A 119 -9.67 -11.48 -0.25
C SER A 119 -10.51 -11.53 -1.51
N ALA A 120 -9.83 -11.67 -2.65
CA ALA A 120 -10.45 -11.80 -3.96
C ALA A 120 -11.37 -13.02 -4.11
N SER A 121 -11.30 -13.99 -3.18
CA SER A 121 -12.11 -15.22 -3.23
C SER A 121 -13.29 -15.23 -2.25
N THR A 122 -13.31 -14.36 -1.24
CA THR A 122 -14.30 -14.43 -0.15
C THR A 122 -15.05 -13.14 0.11
N VAL A 123 -14.52 -11.98 -0.25
CA VAL A 123 -15.12 -10.69 0.06
C VAL A 123 -15.46 -9.96 -1.23
N ALA A 124 -16.78 -9.84 -1.48
CA ALA A 124 -17.29 -9.22 -2.69
C ALA A 124 -17.42 -7.71 -2.60
N ASN A 125 -17.58 -7.13 -1.40
CA ASN A 125 -17.71 -5.69 -1.13
C ASN A 125 -17.65 -5.43 0.39
N LEU A 126 -17.27 -4.21 0.79
CA LEU A 126 -17.25 -3.75 2.18
C LEU A 126 -17.94 -2.38 2.29
N TRP A 127 -18.78 -2.19 3.31
CA TRP A 127 -19.44 -0.90 3.57
C TRP A 127 -19.12 -0.38 4.96
N LEU A 128 -18.76 0.91 5.04
CA LEU A 128 -18.64 1.66 6.28
C LEU A 128 -19.69 2.76 6.29
N ASN A 129 -20.62 2.70 7.24
CA ASN A 129 -21.74 3.65 7.36
C ASN A 129 -22.50 3.87 6.04
N GLY A 130 -22.74 2.80 5.28
CA GLY A 130 -23.43 2.85 3.99
C GLY A 130 -22.58 3.29 2.80
N ARG A 131 -21.33 3.74 3.00
CA ARG A 131 -20.38 4.03 1.92
C ARG A 131 -19.63 2.76 1.54
N LEU A 132 -19.66 2.41 0.25
CA LEU A 132 -18.85 1.32 -0.29
C LEU A 132 -17.37 1.72 -0.25
N VAL A 133 -16.52 0.84 0.28
CA VAL A 133 -15.08 1.04 0.41
C VAL A 133 -14.33 -0.25 0.10
N GLY A 134 -13.06 -0.13 -0.28
CA GLY A 134 -12.09 -1.24 -0.20
C GLY A 134 -11.17 -1.13 1.02
N GLU A 135 -9.99 -1.71 0.88
CA GLU A 135 -8.92 -1.67 1.89
C GLU A 135 -8.41 -0.26 2.14
N ILE A 136 -8.31 0.57 1.09
CA ILE A 136 -7.96 2.00 1.20
C ILE A 136 -8.86 2.67 2.25
N GLY A 137 -10.18 2.48 2.14
CA GLY A 137 -11.11 3.12 3.05
C GLY A 137 -11.20 2.49 4.43
N LEU A 138 -11.07 1.17 4.52
CA LEU A 138 -11.01 0.46 5.80
C LEU A 138 -9.79 0.92 6.63
N ASN A 139 -8.61 0.92 6.00
CA ASN A 139 -7.36 1.27 6.65
C ASN A 139 -7.32 2.77 6.97
N ALA A 140 -7.79 3.64 6.07
CA ALA A 140 -7.88 5.07 6.35
C ALA A 140 -8.84 5.38 7.51
N ALA A 141 -9.97 4.67 7.63
CA ALA A 141 -10.86 4.81 8.77
C ALA A 141 -10.19 4.40 10.09
N MET A 142 -9.41 3.32 10.08
CA MET A 142 -8.62 2.91 11.26
C MET A 142 -7.53 3.93 11.61
N CYS A 143 -6.83 4.49 10.63
CA CYS A 143 -5.86 5.57 10.88
C CYS A 143 -6.54 6.82 11.46
N GLY A 144 -7.68 7.23 10.90
CA GLY A 144 -8.48 8.35 11.40
C GLY A 144 -8.98 8.15 12.83
N HIS A 145 -9.34 6.92 13.22
CA HIS A 145 -9.72 6.60 14.60
C HIS A 145 -8.63 6.94 15.61
N PHE A 146 -7.35 6.73 15.26
CA PHE A 146 -6.20 7.07 16.10
C PHE A 146 -5.64 8.49 15.85
N GLY A 147 -6.33 9.32 15.06
CA GLY A 147 -5.91 10.68 14.77
C GLY A 147 -4.73 10.78 13.79
N ALA A 148 -4.43 9.73 13.03
CA ALA A 148 -3.40 9.71 12.00
C ALA A 148 -4.05 9.89 10.62
N PRO A 149 -4.08 11.11 10.03
CA PRO A 149 -4.59 11.29 8.67
C PRO A 149 -3.72 10.55 7.66
N VAL A 150 -4.34 9.95 6.65
CA VAL A 150 -3.63 9.47 5.47
C VAL A 150 -3.30 10.67 4.59
N ILE A 151 -2.02 10.86 4.28
CA ILE A 151 -1.53 12.05 3.55
C ILE A 151 -1.09 11.73 2.12
N MET A 152 -0.85 10.45 1.82
CA MET A 152 -0.39 10.01 0.52
C MET A 152 -0.84 8.57 0.23
N ILE A 153 -1.11 8.27 -1.04
CA ILE A 153 -1.29 6.91 -1.55
C ILE A 153 -0.44 6.67 -2.80
N SER A 154 0.12 5.47 -2.96
CA SER A 154 0.69 5.00 -4.23
C SER A 154 0.02 3.71 -4.69
N GLY A 155 -0.06 3.55 -6.01
CA GLY A 155 -0.73 2.43 -6.67
C GLY A 155 -0.90 2.67 -8.17
N ASP A 156 -1.91 2.06 -8.77
CA ASP A 156 -2.37 2.48 -10.09
C ASP A 156 -3.23 3.75 -10.04
N GLN A 157 -3.64 4.24 -11.20
CA GLN A 157 -4.45 5.46 -11.32
C GLN A 157 -5.81 5.33 -10.63
N THR A 158 -6.38 4.13 -10.57
CA THR A 158 -7.71 3.88 -10.03
C THR A 158 -7.66 3.83 -8.50
N ALA A 159 -6.64 3.20 -7.93
CA ALA A 159 -6.38 3.23 -6.49
C ALA A 159 -6.13 4.67 -6.00
N CYS A 160 -5.33 5.44 -6.74
CA CYS A 160 -5.06 6.85 -6.42
C CYS A 160 -6.33 7.72 -6.52
N ALA A 161 -7.16 7.49 -7.54
CA ALA A 161 -8.45 8.16 -7.68
C ALA A 161 -9.41 7.81 -6.53
N GLU A 162 -9.50 6.54 -6.15
CA GLU A 162 -10.30 6.08 -5.00
C GLU A 162 -9.85 6.77 -3.70
N GLY A 163 -8.53 6.84 -3.46
CA GLY A 163 -7.97 7.53 -2.30
C GLY A 163 -8.34 9.01 -2.24
N ARG A 164 -8.21 9.74 -3.36
CA ARG A 164 -8.59 11.16 -3.45
C ARG A 164 -10.10 11.38 -3.29
N GLU A 165 -10.93 10.54 -3.88
CA GLU A 165 -12.39 10.61 -3.75
C GLU A 165 -12.83 10.43 -2.29
N LEU A 166 -12.13 9.57 -1.55
CA LEU A 166 -12.44 9.29 -0.16
C LEU A 166 -11.90 10.35 0.81
N LEU A 167 -10.64 10.75 0.63
CA LEU A 167 -9.84 11.47 1.63
C LEU A 167 -9.60 12.95 1.27
N GLY A 168 -9.99 13.37 0.07
CA GLY A 168 -9.79 14.73 -0.43
C GLY A 168 -8.39 14.95 -1.01
N ALA A 169 -7.79 16.09 -0.70
CA ALA A 169 -6.50 16.52 -1.26
C ALA A 169 -5.31 15.81 -0.58
N ILE A 170 -5.20 14.50 -0.80
CA ILE A 170 -4.00 13.72 -0.48
C ILE A 170 -3.05 13.67 -1.68
N GLU A 171 -1.77 13.49 -1.40
CA GLU A 171 -0.77 13.25 -2.44
C GLU A 171 -0.99 11.86 -3.07
N THR A 172 -0.70 11.73 -4.37
CA THR A 172 -0.81 10.45 -5.06
C THR A 172 0.39 10.19 -5.94
N ALA A 173 0.93 8.98 -5.89
CA ALA A 173 1.93 8.50 -6.83
C ALA A 173 1.35 7.34 -7.66
N VAL A 174 0.99 7.64 -8.90
CA VAL A 174 0.54 6.63 -9.87
C VAL A 174 1.78 5.97 -10.46
N VAL A 175 2.10 4.75 -10.01
CA VAL A 175 3.34 4.05 -10.42
C VAL A 175 3.17 3.16 -11.66
N LYS A 176 1.93 3.01 -12.13
CA LYS A 176 1.54 2.28 -13.35
C LYS A 176 0.16 2.72 -13.83
N GLN A 177 -0.12 2.56 -15.12
CA GLN A 177 -1.41 2.85 -15.73
C GLN A 177 -2.11 1.55 -16.13
N ALA A 178 -3.11 1.14 -15.36
CA ALA A 178 -3.86 -0.08 -15.60
C ALA A 178 -4.74 0.03 -16.87
N SER A 179 -4.57 -0.91 -17.79
CA SER A 179 -5.43 -1.08 -18.96
C SER A 179 -6.46 -2.20 -18.75
N GLY A 180 -6.30 -3.01 -17.69
CA GLY A 180 -7.25 -4.01 -17.24
C GLY A 180 -6.82 -4.65 -15.93
N ARG A 181 -7.55 -5.68 -15.50
CA ARG A 181 -7.33 -6.34 -14.19
C ARG A 181 -5.94 -6.96 -14.02
N MET A 182 -5.29 -7.34 -15.12
CA MET A 182 -3.96 -7.95 -15.10
C MET A 182 -3.05 -7.40 -16.19
N ALA A 183 -3.24 -6.12 -16.56
CA ALA A 183 -2.48 -5.47 -17.61
C ALA A 183 -2.32 -3.98 -17.30
N ALA A 184 -1.11 -3.46 -17.47
CA ALA A 184 -0.79 -2.06 -17.25
C ALA A 184 0.40 -1.61 -18.11
N GLU A 185 0.45 -0.33 -18.43
CA GLU A 185 1.69 0.35 -18.79
C GLU A 185 2.48 0.62 -17.50
N ILE A 186 3.73 0.15 -17.46
CA ILE A 186 4.57 0.21 -16.26
C ILE A 186 5.76 1.11 -16.52
N MET A 187 6.09 1.94 -15.52
CA MET A 187 7.29 2.77 -15.56
C MET A 187 8.52 1.97 -15.12
N PRO A 188 9.72 2.28 -15.65
CA PRO A 188 10.96 1.78 -15.08
C PRO A 188 11.06 2.14 -13.58
N PRO A 189 11.58 1.26 -12.71
CA PRO A 189 11.65 1.53 -11.28
C PRO A 189 12.47 2.76 -10.87
N GLN A 190 13.32 3.30 -11.75
CA GLN A 190 14.06 4.53 -11.48
C GLN A 190 13.18 5.78 -11.64
N ASP A 191 12.13 5.69 -12.46
CA ASP A 191 11.21 6.78 -12.73
C ASP A 191 10.05 6.76 -11.72
N SER A 192 9.56 5.58 -11.33
CA SER A 192 8.46 5.45 -10.38
C SER A 192 8.83 5.73 -8.91
N LYS A 193 10.14 5.84 -8.61
CA LYS A 193 10.68 6.07 -7.26
C LYS A 193 11.17 7.50 -7.03
N GLN A 194 11.01 8.38 -8.02
CA GLN A 194 11.21 9.84 -7.89
C GLN A 194 9.94 10.48 -7.35
#